data_AF-A0A7S1W3R9-F1
#
_entry.id   AF-A0A7S1W3R9-F1
#
_cell.length_a   1.000
_cell.length_b   1.000
_cell.length_c   1.000
_cell.angle_alpha   90.00
_cell.angle_beta   90.00
_cell.angle_gamma   90.00
#
_symmetry.space_group_name_H-M   'P 1'
#
loop_
_entity.id
_entity.type
_entity.pdbx_description
1 polymer ?
#
loop_
_entity_poly.entity_id
_entity_poly.type
_entity_poly.pdbx_seq_one_letter_code
_entity_poly.pdbx_strand_id
1 'polypeptide(L)'
;VRRRWDQLSVTEQENALVVFAKRLRALRSRPGVKLASGGLGAAALADQEDEAEDADEARARAAARCEGELARPPIPWRMISIETVTSGHQQKAAGMFYGIEFPWTESMLAQWGPEWLTKAFHKAGTLEKDNSVTKIILERKVKVTTGNNGGKFLFEVEYAHKRPGLHRKLFAKVPFPLDGATRSDRLSSSVNKQPQEYYEFNSYRLLEGTLPVRIPKFYYGDISTESTNWILITERVAFADKAPTNFGKPKPAKKPLGPYKIEGPYDKCLDHNLRGDHREYYLLLVRT
;
A
#
# COMPACT_ATOMS: atom_id res chain seq x y z
N VAL A 1 0.33 -18.01 -29.86
CA VAL A 1 0.50 -16.53 -29.85
C VAL A 1 0.47 -16.05 -28.40
N ARG A 2 1.54 -15.44 -27.86
CA ARG A 2 1.50 -14.82 -26.53
C ARG A 2 0.74 -13.50 -26.65
N ARG A 3 -0.43 -13.38 -26.01
CA ARG A 3 -1.14 -12.10 -25.86
C ARG A 3 -0.30 -11.15 -25.03
N ARG A 4 -0.29 -9.86 -25.40
CA ARG A 4 0.35 -8.80 -24.61
C ARG A 4 -0.47 -8.54 -23.33
N TRP A 5 0.16 -7.97 -22.30
CA TRP A 5 -0.49 -7.68 -21.02
C TRP A 5 -1.75 -6.82 -21.17
N ASP A 6 -1.69 -5.80 -22.03
CA ASP A 6 -2.81 -4.91 -22.36
C ASP A 6 -3.98 -5.59 -23.09
N GLN A 7 -3.78 -6.82 -23.58
CA GLN A 7 -4.80 -7.61 -24.26
C GLN A 7 -5.47 -8.66 -23.35
N LEU A 8 -5.03 -8.76 -22.10
CA LEU A 8 -5.61 -9.67 -21.11
C LEU A 8 -6.75 -8.95 -20.36
N SER A 9 -7.84 -9.67 -20.09
CA SER A 9 -8.84 -9.19 -19.12
C SER A 9 -8.21 -9.01 -17.74
N VAL A 10 -8.84 -8.22 -16.86
CA VAL A 10 -8.32 -7.99 -15.50
C VAL A 10 -8.17 -9.31 -14.72
N THR A 11 -9.10 -10.24 -14.89
CA THR A 11 -9.01 -11.59 -14.29
C THR A 11 -7.85 -12.40 -14.87
N GLU A 12 -7.57 -12.28 -16.16
CA GLU A 12 -6.40 -12.92 -16.78
C GLU A 12 -5.08 -12.28 -16.29
N GLN A 13 -5.07 -10.97 -16.07
CA GLN A 13 -3.93 -10.26 -15.48
C GLN A 13 -3.68 -10.68 -14.03
N GLU A 14 -4.73 -10.83 -13.22
CA GLU A 14 -4.62 -11.38 -11.86
C GLU A 14 -4.09 -12.83 -11.87
N ASN A 15 -4.62 -13.68 -12.75
CA ASN A 15 -4.09 -15.03 -12.94
C ASN A 15 -2.60 -15.01 -13.32
N ALA A 16 -2.19 -14.08 -14.19
CA ALA A 16 -0.79 -13.92 -14.55
C ALA A 16 0.08 -13.48 -13.35
N LEU A 17 -0.42 -12.57 -12.48
CA LEU A 17 0.25 -12.21 -11.22
C LEU A 17 0.41 -13.41 -10.29
N VAL A 18 -0.65 -14.21 -10.14
CA VAL A 18 -0.61 -15.44 -9.32
C VAL A 18 0.45 -16.41 -9.85
N VAL A 19 0.48 -16.65 -11.16
CA VAL A 19 1.49 -17.51 -11.80
C VAL A 19 2.90 -16.93 -11.64
N PHE A 20 3.07 -15.63 -11.80
CA PHE A 20 4.35 -14.94 -11.62
C PHE A 20 4.87 -15.06 -10.18
N ALA A 21 4.02 -14.84 -9.18
CA ALA A 21 4.34 -15.00 -7.76
C ALA A 21 4.81 -16.43 -7.46
N LYS A 22 4.08 -17.43 -7.95
CA LYS A 22 4.44 -18.86 -7.82
C LYS A 22 5.79 -19.16 -8.47
N ARG A 23 6.09 -18.60 -9.64
CA ARG A 23 7.39 -18.76 -10.32
C ARG A 23 8.55 -18.10 -9.58
N LEU A 24 8.38 -16.86 -9.11
CA LEU A 24 9.41 -16.17 -8.32
C LEU A 24 9.76 -16.96 -7.05
N ARG A 25 8.75 -17.55 -6.39
CA ARG A 25 8.96 -18.43 -5.24
C ARG A 25 9.75 -19.67 -5.61
N ALA A 26 9.36 -20.37 -6.69
CA ALA A 26 10.06 -21.55 -7.16
C ALA A 26 11.53 -21.27 -7.55
N LEU A 27 11.83 -20.04 -8.00
CA LEU A 27 13.21 -19.61 -8.24
C LEU A 27 14.00 -19.40 -6.95
N ARG A 28 13.36 -18.84 -5.91
CA ARG A 28 13.98 -18.64 -4.58
C ARG A 28 14.31 -19.93 -3.84
N SER A 29 13.51 -20.99 -4.02
CA SER A 29 13.74 -22.27 -3.37
C SER A 29 14.80 -23.15 -4.05
N ARG A 30 15.40 -22.70 -5.17
CA ARG A 30 16.43 -23.46 -5.88
C ARG A 30 17.77 -23.40 -5.13
N PRO A 31 18.43 -24.56 -4.89
CA PRO A 31 19.79 -24.59 -4.36
C PRO A 31 20.73 -23.73 -5.21
N GLY A 32 21.54 -22.89 -4.57
CA GLY A 32 22.53 -22.02 -5.24
C GLY A 32 21.99 -20.68 -5.75
N VAL A 33 20.67 -20.43 -5.75
CA VAL A 33 20.12 -19.11 -6.07
C VAL A 33 20.11 -18.23 -4.82
N LYS A 34 21.20 -17.49 -4.59
CA LYS A 34 21.20 -16.35 -3.67
C LYS A 34 20.73 -15.11 -4.44
N LEU A 35 19.41 -14.87 -4.48
CA LEU A 35 18.95 -13.51 -4.74
C LEU A 35 19.55 -12.64 -3.63
N ALA A 36 20.14 -11.49 -3.99
CA ALA A 36 20.67 -10.57 -3.01
C ALA A 36 19.61 -10.35 -1.94
N SER A 37 19.81 -10.95 -0.77
CA SER A 37 19.10 -10.55 0.42
C SER A 37 19.60 -9.13 0.61
N GLY A 38 18.80 -8.15 0.20
CA GLY A 38 19.01 -6.78 0.62
C GLY A 38 19.01 -6.85 2.14
N GLY A 39 20.19 -6.98 2.73
CA GLY A 39 20.44 -7.04 4.15
C GLY A 39 20.10 -5.67 4.68
N LEU A 40 18.79 -5.41 4.80
CA LEU A 40 18.25 -4.24 5.43
C LEU A 40 18.49 -4.48 6.92
N GLY A 41 19.68 -4.08 7.38
CA GLY A 41 20.01 -4.09 8.78
C GLY A 41 18.90 -3.39 9.57
N ALA A 42 18.44 -4.05 10.62
CA ALA A 42 17.43 -3.54 11.57
C ALA A 42 17.76 -2.13 12.13
N ALA A 43 19.00 -1.65 11.97
CA ALA A 43 19.52 -0.44 12.57
C ALA A 43 19.01 0.90 11.98
N ALA A 44 18.36 0.94 10.81
CA ALA A 44 18.07 2.22 10.13
C ALA A 44 16.87 3.01 10.69
N LEU A 45 16.02 2.36 11.49
CA LEU A 45 14.79 2.91 12.05
C LEU A 45 14.84 3.15 13.58
N ALA A 46 16.04 3.26 14.16
CA ALA A 46 16.30 3.51 15.58
C ALA A 46 15.69 4.80 16.20
N ASP A 47 14.79 5.50 15.49
CA ASP A 47 13.87 6.48 16.10
C ASP A 47 12.58 5.79 16.64
N GLN A 48 12.48 4.46 16.58
CA GLN A 48 11.41 3.67 17.23
C GLN A 48 12.05 2.63 18.18
N GLU A 49 11.97 2.89 19.48
CA GLU A 49 12.41 1.99 20.58
C GLU A 49 11.54 0.73 20.74
N ASP A 50 10.86 0.25 19.69
CA ASP A 50 10.07 -0.97 19.76
C ASP A 50 10.92 -2.13 19.20
N GLU A 51 11.21 -3.09 20.07
CA GLU A 51 12.10 -4.25 19.91
C GLU A 51 12.07 -4.83 18.49
N ALA A 52 13.24 -4.82 17.84
CA ALA A 52 13.41 -5.35 16.50
C ALA A 52 13.10 -6.85 16.51
N GLU A 53 12.11 -7.23 15.74
CA GLU A 53 11.91 -8.62 15.39
C GLU A 53 13.14 -9.09 14.64
N ASP A 54 13.40 -10.40 14.68
CA ASP A 54 14.14 -10.97 13.58
C ASP A 54 13.38 -10.63 12.29
N ALA A 55 13.99 -9.82 11.42
CA ALA A 55 13.39 -9.40 10.16
C ALA A 55 12.95 -10.61 9.32
N ASP A 56 13.56 -11.77 9.56
CA ASP A 56 13.20 -13.04 8.94
C ASP A 56 11.84 -13.58 9.43
N GLU A 57 11.49 -13.41 10.71
CA GLU A 57 10.19 -13.85 11.23
C GLU A 57 9.05 -12.98 10.68
N ALA A 58 9.24 -11.66 10.63
CA ALA A 58 8.27 -10.73 10.05
C ALA A 58 8.02 -11.05 8.57
N ARG A 59 9.10 -11.39 7.85
CA ARG A 59 9.07 -11.79 6.46
C ARG A 59 8.40 -13.14 6.27
N ALA A 60 8.63 -14.10 7.17
CA ALA A 60 7.97 -15.40 7.16
C ALA A 60 6.45 -15.26 7.36
N ARG A 61 5.99 -14.41 8.28
CA ARG A 61 4.56 -14.12 8.46
C ARG A 61 3.95 -13.48 7.21
N ALA A 62 4.60 -12.49 6.61
CA ALA A 62 4.15 -11.89 5.36
C ALA A 62 4.08 -12.92 4.21
N ALA A 63 5.06 -13.81 4.11
CA ALA A 63 5.07 -14.88 3.10
C ALA A 63 3.92 -15.87 3.30
N ALA A 64 3.65 -16.31 4.53
CA ALA A 64 2.54 -17.20 4.87
C ALA A 64 1.18 -16.55 4.56
N ARG A 65 1.01 -15.27 4.89
CA ARG A 65 -0.18 -14.47 4.53
C ARG A 65 -0.38 -14.43 3.01
N CYS A 66 0.66 -14.05 2.26
CA CYS A 66 0.59 -14.02 0.79
C CYS A 66 0.26 -15.40 0.20
N GLU A 67 0.79 -16.48 0.76
CA GLU A 67 0.48 -17.85 0.33
C GLU A 67 -1.00 -18.18 0.53
N GLY A 68 -1.56 -17.84 1.69
CA GLY A 68 -3.00 -17.97 1.95
C GLY A 68 -3.84 -17.19 0.95
N GLU A 69 -3.45 -15.95 0.63
CA GLU A 69 -4.16 -15.11 -0.35
C GLU A 69 -4.05 -15.63 -1.78
N LEU A 70 -2.89 -16.18 -2.18
CA LEU A 70 -2.67 -16.78 -3.51
C LEU A 70 -3.41 -18.11 -3.71
N ALA A 71 -3.82 -18.76 -2.63
CA ALA A 71 -4.64 -19.98 -2.67
C ALA A 71 -6.13 -19.69 -2.91
N ARG A 72 -6.56 -18.44 -2.72
CA ARG A 72 -7.94 -18.02 -2.95
C ARG A 72 -8.23 -17.94 -4.45
N PRO A 73 -9.48 -18.18 -4.89
CA PRO A 73 -9.85 -18.00 -6.28
C PRO A 73 -9.62 -16.55 -6.72
N PRO A 74 -9.19 -16.31 -7.97
CA PRO A 74 -9.10 -14.97 -8.55
C PRO A 74 -10.46 -14.27 -8.46
N ILE A 75 -10.45 -12.98 -8.17
CA ILE A 75 -11.67 -12.21 -8.02
C ILE A 75 -11.98 -11.49 -9.33
N PRO A 76 -13.15 -11.71 -9.94
CA PRO A 76 -13.48 -11.06 -11.20
C PRO A 76 -13.67 -9.56 -10.99
N TRP A 77 -12.94 -8.75 -11.75
CA TRP A 77 -13.14 -7.31 -11.76
C TRP A 77 -14.31 -6.93 -12.67
N ARG A 78 -15.22 -6.12 -12.15
CA ARG A 78 -16.29 -5.50 -12.92
C ARG A 78 -15.93 -4.06 -13.25
N MET A 79 -16.02 -3.70 -14.53
CA MET A 79 -15.81 -2.32 -14.96
C MET A 79 -16.81 -1.38 -14.30
N ILE A 80 -16.29 -0.30 -13.74
CA ILE A 80 -17.02 0.77 -13.05
C ILE A 80 -17.36 1.85 -14.06
N SER A 81 -18.64 2.20 -14.16
CA SER A 81 -19.11 3.30 -15.03
C SER A 81 -19.22 4.61 -14.26
N ILE A 82 -19.33 5.74 -14.98
CA ILE A 82 -19.64 7.04 -14.37
C ILE A 82 -20.95 6.98 -13.57
N GLU A 83 -21.96 6.27 -14.08
CA GLU A 83 -23.25 6.09 -13.41
C GLU A 83 -23.09 5.33 -12.08
N THR A 84 -22.28 4.27 -12.08
CA THR A 84 -21.98 3.49 -10.87
C THR A 84 -21.28 4.35 -9.82
N VAL A 85 -20.29 5.17 -10.19
CA VAL A 85 -19.63 6.08 -9.24
C VAL A 85 -20.61 7.11 -8.71
N THR A 86 -21.39 7.72 -9.61
CA THR A 86 -22.32 8.81 -9.25
C THR A 86 -23.39 8.32 -8.28
N SER A 87 -23.95 7.13 -8.49
CA SER A 87 -24.99 6.55 -7.63
C SER A 87 -24.44 5.83 -6.38
N GLY A 88 -23.26 5.22 -6.47
CA GLY A 88 -22.71 4.33 -5.44
C GLY A 88 -21.76 4.97 -4.43
N HIS A 89 -21.12 6.10 -4.74
CA HIS A 89 -19.98 6.61 -3.94
C HIS A 89 -20.30 6.96 -2.48
N GLN A 90 -21.57 7.16 -2.11
CA GLN A 90 -21.98 7.41 -0.72
C GLN A 90 -22.44 6.15 0.02
N GLN A 91 -22.58 5.03 -0.70
CA GLN A 91 -23.12 3.79 -0.16
C GLN A 91 -22.03 2.99 0.55
N LYS A 92 -22.41 2.36 1.66
CA LYS A 92 -21.60 1.30 2.27
C LYS A 92 -21.81 0.02 1.45
N ALA A 93 -20.73 -0.70 1.23
CA ALA A 93 -20.78 -2.01 0.59
C ALA A 93 -19.63 -2.86 1.13
N ALA A 94 -19.79 -4.18 1.07
CA ALA A 94 -18.72 -5.10 1.40
C ALA A 94 -17.59 -5.00 0.36
N GLY A 95 -16.37 -5.18 0.85
CA GLY A 95 -15.20 -5.31 -0.01
C GLY A 95 -15.11 -6.67 -0.69
N MET A 96 -14.53 -6.67 -1.88
CA MET A 96 -14.37 -7.85 -2.72
C MET A 96 -13.34 -8.85 -2.16
N PHE A 97 -12.33 -8.37 -1.41
CA PHE A 97 -11.28 -9.24 -0.88
C PHE A 97 -11.65 -9.87 0.46
N TYR A 98 -12.25 -9.14 1.40
CA TYR A 98 -12.47 -9.64 2.75
C TYR A 98 -13.95 -9.73 3.14
N GLY A 99 -14.85 -9.28 2.28
CA GLY A 99 -16.30 -9.45 2.46
C GLY A 99 -16.87 -8.66 3.65
N ILE A 100 -16.15 -7.65 4.13
CA ILE A 100 -16.62 -6.77 5.20
C ILE A 100 -16.81 -5.36 4.64
N GLU A 101 -17.78 -4.62 5.17
CA GLU A 101 -17.84 -3.19 4.91
C GLU A 101 -16.57 -2.51 5.48
N PHE A 102 -16.19 -1.38 4.90
CA PHE A 102 -15.00 -0.63 5.29
C PHE A 102 -15.24 0.88 5.25
N PRO A 103 -14.53 1.68 6.08
CA PRO A 103 -14.53 3.13 5.99
C PRO A 103 -13.67 3.57 4.80
N TRP A 104 -14.14 4.53 4.02
CA TRP A 104 -13.38 5.14 2.91
C TRP A 104 -13.10 6.63 3.15
N THR A 105 -13.29 7.10 4.38
CA THR A 105 -12.94 8.46 4.80
C THR A 105 -12.30 8.46 6.18
N GLU A 106 -11.52 9.50 6.47
CA GLU A 106 -10.90 9.72 7.78
C GLU A 106 -11.97 9.75 8.90
N SER A 107 -13.11 10.42 8.65
CA SER A 107 -14.20 10.53 9.62
C SER A 107 -14.91 9.19 9.88
N MET A 108 -15.12 8.38 8.83
CA MET A 108 -15.70 7.04 9.01
C MET A 108 -14.76 6.12 9.78
N LEU A 109 -13.44 6.18 9.54
CA LEU A 109 -12.48 5.37 10.30
C LEU A 109 -12.52 5.72 11.79
N ALA A 110 -12.59 7.02 12.13
CA ALA A 110 -12.75 7.44 13.52
C ALA A 110 -14.07 6.96 14.13
N GLN A 111 -15.17 7.00 13.37
CA GLN A 111 -16.48 6.56 13.84
C GLN A 111 -16.54 5.05 14.07
N TRP A 112 -15.93 4.26 13.18
CA TRP A 112 -15.99 2.79 13.23
C TRP A 112 -14.99 2.21 14.24
N GLY A 113 -13.93 2.97 14.53
CA GLY A 113 -13.11 2.76 15.71
C GLY A 113 -12.19 1.54 15.67
N PRO A 114 -11.52 1.27 16.81
CA PRO A 114 -10.52 0.20 16.96
C PRO A 114 -11.06 -1.20 16.68
N GLU A 115 -12.32 -1.45 17.00
CA GLU A 115 -12.99 -2.74 16.82
C GLU A 115 -13.05 -3.14 15.34
N TRP A 116 -13.37 -2.18 14.46
CA TRP A 116 -13.35 -2.44 13.03
C TRP A 116 -11.94 -2.71 12.52
N LEU A 117 -10.93 -1.93 12.92
CA LEU A 117 -9.55 -2.19 12.52
C LEU A 117 -9.05 -3.56 12.99
N THR A 118 -9.40 -3.96 14.20
CA THR A 118 -9.10 -5.30 14.73
C THR A 118 -9.69 -6.37 13.81
N LYS A 119 -10.99 -6.27 13.49
CA LYS A 119 -11.66 -7.20 12.58
C LYS A 119 -11.02 -7.22 11.18
N ALA A 120 -10.69 -6.04 10.65
CA ALA A 120 -10.09 -5.87 9.34
C ALA A 120 -8.70 -6.51 9.27
N PHE A 121 -7.83 -6.25 10.26
CA PHE A 121 -6.48 -6.78 10.30
C PHE A 121 -6.45 -8.29 10.56
N HIS A 122 -7.37 -8.81 11.39
CA HIS A 122 -7.56 -10.26 11.54
C HIS A 122 -8.00 -10.92 10.23
N LYS A 123 -8.93 -10.29 9.50
CA LYS A 123 -9.38 -10.81 8.20
C LYS A 123 -8.28 -10.80 7.15
N ALA A 124 -7.43 -9.78 7.16
CA ALA A 124 -6.27 -9.69 6.28
C ALA A 124 -5.07 -10.55 6.72
N GLY A 125 -5.12 -11.13 7.93
CA GLY A 125 -4.02 -11.91 8.50
C GLY A 125 -2.79 -11.07 8.84
N THR A 126 -2.96 -9.77 9.11
CA THR A 126 -1.88 -8.81 9.41
C THR A 126 -1.74 -8.51 10.89
N LEU A 127 -2.72 -8.96 11.70
CA LEU A 127 -2.73 -8.93 13.16
C LEU A 127 -3.07 -10.34 13.68
N GLU A 128 -2.38 -10.77 14.73
CA GLU A 128 -2.59 -12.07 15.36
C GLU A 128 -3.94 -12.15 16.07
N LYS A 129 -4.56 -13.34 16.10
CA LYS A 129 -5.94 -13.53 16.61
C LYS A 129 -6.11 -13.18 18.10
N ASP A 130 -5.04 -13.22 18.88
CA ASP A 130 -5.00 -12.90 20.31
C ASP A 130 -4.69 -11.43 20.58
N ASN A 131 -4.48 -10.62 19.54
CA ASN A 131 -4.19 -9.19 19.65
C ASN A 131 -5.39 -8.34 19.20
N SER A 132 -5.32 -7.04 19.45
CA SER A 132 -6.36 -6.10 19.03
C SER A 132 -5.82 -4.68 18.93
N VAL A 133 -6.48 -3.86 18.12
CA VAL A 133 -6.30 -2.41 18.15
C VAL A 133 -7.15 -1.86 19.29
N THR A 134 -6.55 -1.07 20.17
CA THR A 134 -7.21 -0.49 21.35
C THR A 134 -7.53 1.00 21.17
N LYS A 135 -6.81 1.69 20.28
CA LYS A 135 -6.99 3.13 20.05
C LYS A 135 -6.61 3.53 18.63
N ILE A 136 -7.27 4.56 18.12
CA ILE A 136 -6.95 5.24 16.85
C ILE A 136 -6.69 6.71 17.15
N ILE A 137 -5.57 7.25 16.65
CA ILE A 137 -5.18 8.65 16.79
C ILE A 137 -4.98 9.24 15.39
N LEU A 138 -5.92 10.05 14.92
CA LEU A 138 -5.84 10.67 13.60
C LEU A 138 -4.88 11.87 13.60
N GLU A 139 -3.93 11.91 12.64
CA GLU A 139 -3.00 13.04 12.48
C GLU A 139 -3.62 14.17 11.64
N ARG A 140 -4.69 14.80 12.16
CA ARG A 140 -5.51 15.79 11.43
C ARG A 140 -4.73 17.00 10.88
N LYS A 141 -3.61 17.35 11.53
CA LYS A 141 -2.75 18.48 11.17
C LYS A 141 -1.92 18.21 9.91
N VAL A 142 -1.64 16.95 9.61
CA VAL A 142 -0.84 16.58 8.43
C VAL A 142 -1.80 16.25 7.29
N LYS A 143 -1.89 17.16 6.31
CA LYS A 143 -2.69 16.94 5.11
C LYS A 143 -1.79 16.49 3.97
N VAL A 144 -2.03 15.28 3.49
CA VAL A 144 -1.34 14.75 2.31
C VAL A 144 -2.18 15.14 1.08
N THR A 145 -1.91 16.33 0.55
CA THR A 145 -2.68 16.94 -0.55
C THR A 145 -2.13 16.63 -1.94
N THR A 146 -1.18 15.69 -2.03
CA THR A 146 -0.43 15.41 -3.26
C THR A 146 -1.03 14.25 -4.05
N GLY A 147 -1.00 14.36 -5.39
CA GLY A 147 -1.44 13.33 -6.34
C GLY A 147 -2.93 13.34 -6.66
N ASN A 148 -3.29 12.76 -7.82
CA ASN A 148 -4.65 12.78 -8.37
C ASN A 148 -5.41 11.43 -8.27
N ASN A 149 -4.82 10.42 -7.62
CA ASN A 149 -5.39 9.06 -7.55
C ASN A 149 -5.96 8.72 -6.17
N GLY A 150 -6.44 9.70 -5.41
CA GLY A 150 -7.12 9.49 -4.14
C GLY A 150 -6.58 10.29 -2.96
N GLY A 151 -7.46 10.49 -1.99
CA GLY A 151 -7.17 11.11 -0.70
C GLY A 151 -6.26 10.23 0.16
N LYS A 152 -5.56 10.87 1.08
CA LYS A 152 -4.54 10.24 1.92
C LYS A 152 -4.57 10.86 3.30
N PHE A 153 -4.46 10.03 4.33
CA PHE A 153 -4.33 10.51 5.70
C PHE A 153 -3.41 9.61 6.52
N LEU A 154 -2.85 10.20 7.58
CA LEU A 154 -1.97 9.53 8.52
C LEU A 154 -2.70 9.33 9.83
N PHE A 155 -2.42 8.22 10.50
CA PHE A 155 -2.97 7.94 11.81
C PHE A 155 -2.05 6.99 12.57
N GLU A 156 -2.18 7.00 13.88
CA GLU A 156 -1.51 6.04 14.76
C GLU A 156 -2.53 5.11 15.40
N VAL A 157 -2.06 3.93 15.77
CA VAL A 157 -2.81 2.94 16.52
C VAL A 157 -2.05 2.51 17.76
N GLU A 158 -2.80 2.13 18.79
CA GLU A 158 -2.29 1.37 19.92
C GLU A 158 -2.84 -0.05 19.84
N TYR A 159 -2.02 -1.03 20.22
CA TYR A 159 -2.39 -2.44 20.25
C TYR A 159 -2.46 -2.93 21.70
N ALA A 160 -3.28 -3.94 21.97
CA ALA A 160 -3.36 -4.59 23.28
C ALA A 160 -2.02 -5.24 23.66
N HIS A 161 -1.37 -5.88 22.68
CA HIS A 161 -0.05 -6.44 22.81
C HIS A 161 0.88 -5.78 21.81
N LYS A 162 1.92 -5.09 22.31
CA LYS A 162 3.02 -4.66 21.45
C LYS A 162 3.72 -5.91 20.91
N ARG A 163 4.03 -5.88 19.61
CA ARG A 163 4.79 -6.94 18.96
C ARG A 163 5.84 -6.31 18.05
N PRO A 164 7.02 -6.93 17.97
CA PRO A 164 7.95 -6.63 16.91
C PRO A 164 7.29 -6.69 15.52
N GLY A 165 7.71 -5.82 14.60
CA GLY A 165 7.15 -5.76 13.24
C GLY A 165 5.70 -5.25 13.13
N LEU A 166 5.06 -4.88 14.24
CA LEU A 166 3.70 -4.34 14.30
C LEU A 166 3.73 -2.80 14.45
N HIS A 167 3.86 -2.14 13.32
CA HIS A 167 3.86 -0.67 13.18
C HIS A 167 2.61 -0.01 13.78
N ARG A 168 2.86 1.02 14.58
CA ARG A 168 1.83 1.89 15.16
C ARG A 168 1.47 3.07 14.26
N LYS A 169 2.41 3.58 13.48
CA LYS A 169 2.20 4.71 12.56
C LYS A 169 1.78 4.17 11.20
N LEU A 170 0.58 4.51 10.78
CA LEU A 170 -0.07 3.96 9.59
C LEU A 170 -0.42 5.08 8.60
N PHE A 171 -0.52 4.66 7.34
CA PHE A 171 -0.93 5.50 6.22
C PHE A 171 -2.16 4.86 5.59
N ALA A 172 -3.20 5.66 5.35
CA ALA A 172 -4.37 5.25 4.60
C ALA A 172 -4.46 6.04 3.30
N LYS A 173 -4.74 5.31 2.22
CA LYS A 173 -5.15 5.86 0.92
C LYS A 173 -6.61 5.48 0.70
N VAL A 174 -7.40 6.45 0.27
CA VAL A 174 -8.85 6.34 0.07
C VAL A 174 -9.26 7.10 -1.19
N PRO A 175 -10.46 6.86 -1.76
CA PRO A 175 -10.93 7.69 -2.85
C PRO A 175 -11.12 9.14 -2.42
N PHE A 176 -11.00 10.06 -3.39
CA PHE A 176 -11.49 11.42 -3.19
C PHE A 176 -13.02 11.45 -3.11
N PRO A 177 -13.61 12.45 -2.43
CA PRO A 177 -15.05 12.68 -2.53
C PRO A 177 -15.43 13.07 -3.97
N LEU A 178 -16.67 12.76 -4.37
CA LEU A 178 -17.21 13.12 -5.68
C LEU A 178 -17.79 14.55 -5.67
N ASP A 179 -17.04 15.49 -5.10
CA ASP A 179 -17.44 16.88 -4.94
C ASP A 179 -16.24 17.83 -5.08
N GLY A 180 -16.55 19.13 -5.06
CA GLY A 180 -15.57 20.21 -5.03
C GLY A 180 -14.47 20.09 -6.10
N ALA A 181 -13.25 20.45 -5.69
CA ALA A 181 -12.07 20.47 -6.57
C ALA A 181 -11.57 19.06 -6.96
N THR A 182 -11.95 18.01 -6.20
CA THR A 182 -11.46 16.64 -6.42
C THR A 182 -12.45 15.77 -7.20
N ARG A 183 -13.60 16.31 -7.62
CA ARG A 183 -14.62 15.58 -8.38
C ARG A 183 -14.06 14.94 -9.66
N SER A 184 -13.30 15.70 -10.44
CA SER A 184 -12.67 15.20 -11.68
C SER A 184 -11.63 14.13 -11.40
N ASP A 185 -10.84 14.29 -10.33
CA ASP A 185 -9.85 13.31 -9.90
C ASP A 185 -10.52 11.99 -9.44
N ARG A 186 -11.62 12.07 -8.69
CA ARG A 186 -12.43 10.91 -8.30
C ARG A 186 -12.97 10.15 -9.52
N LEU A 187 -13.49 10.84 -10.52
CA LEU A 187 -13.94 10.20 -11.76
C LEU A 187 -12.77 9.62 -12.55
N SER A 188 -11.65 10.34 -12.61
CA SER A 188 -10.43 9.88 -13.29
C SER A 188 -9.90 8.58 -12.70
N SER A 189 -9.78 8.49 -11.37
CA SER A 189 -9.28 7.27 -10.72
C SER A 189 -10.28 6.12 -10.82
N SER A 190 -11.54 6.34 -10.48
CA SER A 190 -12.55 5.27 -10.43
C SER A 190 -12.98 4.74 -11.79
N VAL A 191 -12.95 5.56 -12.85
CA VAL A 191 -13.48 5.20 -14.17
C VAL A 191 -12.37 5.09 -15.22
N ASN A 192 -11.57 6.14 -15.40
CA ASN A 192 -10.66 6.21 -16.54
C ASN A 192 -9.36 5.43 -16.32
N LYS A 193 -8.96 5.25 -15.06
CA LYS A 193 -7.71 4.58 -14.67
C LYS A 193 -7.93 3.21 -14.04
N GLN A 194 -9.17 2.73 -13.99
CA GLN A 194 -9.44 1.41 -13.44
C GLN A 194 -8.70 0.31 -14.22
N PRO A 195 -8.31 -0.79 -13.57
CA PRO A 195 -8.47 -1.09 -12.15
C PRO A 195 -7.16 -0.83 -11.37
N GLN A 196 -6.52 0.34 -11.53
CA GLN A 196 -5.21 0.62 -10.93
C GLN A 196 -5.14 0.34 -9.42
N GLU A 197 -6.18 0.71 -8.67
CA GLU A 197 -6.29 0.48 -7.24
C GLU A 197 -6.34 -1.02 -6.92
N TYR A 198 -7.09 -1.80 -7.70
CA TYR A 198 -7.13 -3.26 -7.59
C TYR A 198 -5.73 -3.89 -7.75
N TYR A 199 -4.95 -3.40 -8.72
CA TYR A 199 -3.57 -3.87 -8.93
C TYR A 199 -2.63 -3.44 -7.81
N GLU A 200 -2.80 -2.23 -7.28
CA GLU A 200 -2.05 -1.76 -6.11
C GLU A 200 -2.33 -2.67 -4.91
N PHE A 201 -3.60 -2.95 -4.61
CA PHE A 201 -3.99 -3.85 -3.51
C PHE A 201 -3.42 -5.25 -3.71
N ASN A 202 -3.53 -5.81 -4.92
CA ASN A 202 -2.97 -7.13 -5.21
C ASN A 202 -1.44 -7.17 -5.10
N SER A 203 -0.74 -6.08 -5.42
CA SER A 203 0.71 -6.02 -5.24
C SER A 203 1.09 -6.18 -3.76
N TYR A 204 0.40 -5.49 -2.85
CA TYR A 204 0.60 -5.66 -1.42
C TYR A 204 0.08 -7.01 -0.90
N ARG A 205 -1.17 -7.36 -1.25
CA ARG A 205 -1.86 -8.56 -0.76
C ARG A 205 -1.14 -9.83 -1.16
N LEU A 206 -0.68 -9.93 -2.41
CA LEU A 206 -0.15 -11.17 -2.99
C LEU A 206 1.38 -11.21 -3.04
N LEU A 207 2.07 -10.06 -3.15
CA LEU A 207 3.49 -10.05 -3.49
C LEU A 207 4.41 -9.57 -2.36
N GLU A 208 3.91 -8.99 -1.27
CA GLU A 208 4.74 -8.47 -0.16
C GLU A 208 5.84 -9.45 0.29
N GLY A 209 5.49 -10.72 0.56
CA GLY A 209 6.47 -11.74 0.97
C GLY A 209 7.41 -12.21 -0.15
N THR A 210 7.10 -11.89 -1.41
CA THR A 210 7.78 -12.43 -2.60
C THR A 210 8.68 -11.41 -3.30
N LEU A 211 8.42 -10.11 -3.17
CA LEU A 211 9.23 -9.08 -3.83
C LEU A 211 10.70 -9.11 -3.37
N PRO A 212 11.66 -8.79 -4.27
CA PRO A 212 13.08 -8.75 -3.94
C PRO A 212 13.48 -7.49 -3.16
N VAL A 213 12.58 -6.52 -3.07
CA VAL A 213 12.75 -5.27 -2.34
C VAL A 213 11.68 -5.18 -1.25
N ARG A 214 12.02 -4.57 -0.11
CA ARG A 214 11.03 -4.26 0.92
C ARG A 214 10.08 -3.20 0.38
N ILE A 215 8.79 -3.45 0.54
CA ILE A 215 7.71 -2.49 0.32
C ILE A 215 7.08 -2.13 1.68
N PRO A 216 6.28 -1.06 1.75
CA PRO A 216 5.51 -0.77 2.96
C PRO A 216 4.69 -1.98 3.41
N LYS A 217 4.77 -2.33 4.70
CA LYS A 217 3.99 -3.44 5.26
C LYS A 217 2.50 -3.23 5.01
N PHE A 218 1.84 -4.26 4.48
CA PHE A 218 0.40 -4.28 4.26
C PHE A 218 -0.33 -4.54 5.57
N TYR A 219 -1.39 -3.77 5.84
CA TYR A 219 -2.30 -4.00 6.98
C TYR A 219 -3.69 -4.39 6.54
N TYR A 220 -4.26 -3.64 5.60
CA TYR A 220 -5.59 -3.92 5.06
C TYR A 220 -5.75 -3.24 3.71
N GLY A 221 -6.54 -3.81 2.83
CA GLY A 221 -6.81 -3.21 1.53
C GLY A 221 -8.04 -3.86 0.93
N ASP A 222 -9.06 -3.07 0.62
CA ASP A 222 -10.27 -3.59 0.00
C ASP A 222 -10.96 -2.57 -0.90
N ILE A 223 -11.76 -3.08 -1.83
CA ILE A 223 -12.47 -2.31 -2.85
C ILE A 223 -13.81 -2.95 -3.13
N SER A 224 -14.80 -2.12 -3.42
CA SER A 224 -16.12 -2.55 -3.87
C SER A 224 -16.41 -1.96 -5.24
N THR A 225 -16.72 -2.82 -6.22
CA THR A 225 -17.24 -2.37 -7.52
C THR A 225 -18.69 -1.89 -7.45
N GLU A 226 -19.39 -2.16 -6.35
CA GLU A 226 -20.77 -1.71 -6.11
C GLU A 226 -20.81 -0.25 -5.64
N SER A 227 -20.10 0.07 -4.56
CA SER A 227 -20.02 1.46 -4.06
C SER A 227 -18.93 2.28 -4.73
N THR A 228 -18.00 1.64 -5.46
CA THR A 228 -16.79 2.24 -6.03
C THR A 228 -15.81 2.81 -4.99
N ASN A 229 -16.06 2.53 -3.71
CA ASN A 229 -15.21 2.93 -2.60
C ASN A 229 -14.10 1.89 -2.40
N TRP A 230 -13.01 2.34 -1.79
CA TRP A 230 -11.87 1.50 -1.45
C TRP A 230 -11.08 2.12 -0.29
N ILE A 231 -10.23 1.30 0.33
CA ILE A 231 -9.26 1.75 1.32
C ILE A 231 -8.03 0.86 1.23
N LEU A 232 -6.84 1.46 1.34
CA LEU A 232 -5.57 0.78 1.53
C LEU A 232 -4.87 1.34 2.75
N ILE A 233 -4.47 0.46 3.66
CA ILE A 233 -3.76 0.76 4.90
C ILE A 233 -2.42 0.05 4.85
N THR A 234 -1.34 0.81 4.99
CA THR A 234 0.03 0.30 5.07
C THR A 234 0.77 0.90 6.26
N GLU A 235 1.97 0.40 6.55
CA GLU A 235 2.91 1.13 7.41
C GLU A 235 3.13 2.54 6.86
N ARG A 236 3.28 3.52 7.75
CA ARG A 236 3.76 4.84 7.40
C ARG A 236 5.27 4.76 7.19
N VAL A 237 5.72 5.09 5.98
CA VAL A 237 7.15 5.19 5.66
C VAL A 237 7.76 6.38 6.40
N ALA A 238 8.82 6.13 7.16
CA ALA A 238 9.57 7.16 7.88
C ALA A 238 10.57 7.84 6.94
N PHE A 239 10.12 8.88 6.24
CA PHE A 239 10.99 9.69 5.39
C PHE A 239 12.01 10.49 6.22
N ALA A 240 13.24 10.57 5.72
CA ALA A 240 14.30 11.39 6.31
C ALA A 240 13.99 12.89 6.20
N ASP A 241 13.27 13.27 5.14
CA ASP A 241 12.80 14.64 4.94
C ASP A 241 11.55 14.88 5.78
N LYS A 242 11.71 15.51 6.95
CA LYS A 242 10.61 15.82 7.88
C LYS A 242 9.84 17.10 7.51
N ALA A 243 10.38 17.92 6.61
CA ALA A 243 9.75 19.18 6.21
C ALA A 243 8.63 18.94 5.17
N PRO A 244 7.48 19.63 5.27
CA PRO A 244 6.42 19.52 4.27
C PRO A 244 6.91 19.92 2.87
N THR A 245 6.40 19.22 1.85
CA THR A 245 6.65 19.55 0.45
C THR A 245 5.87 20.82 0.09
N ASN A 246 6.56 21.97 0.09
CA ASN A 246 6.03 23.20 -0.49
C ASN A 246 6.11 23.12 -2.01
N PHE A 247 4.98 22.85 -2.64
CA PHE A 247 4.85 22.73 -4.09
C PHE A 247 5.32 23.95 -4.86
N GLY A 248 6.06 23.71 -5.94
CA GLY A 248 6.29 24.70 -7.01
C GLY A 248 7.37 25.75 -6.71
N LYS A 249 8.11 25.59 -5.61
CA LYS A 249 9.30 26.41 -5.35
C LYS A 249 10.56 25.58 -5.62
N PRO A 250 11.51 26.10 -6.42
CA PRO A 250 12.81 25.47 -6.58
C PRO A 250 13.44 25.25 -5.20
N LYS A 251 13.94 24.04 -4.95
CA LYS A 251 14.68 23.72 -3.73
C LYS A 251 16.15 23.60 -4.08
N PRO A 252 17.07 23.98 -3.18
CA PRO A 252 18.47 23.64 -3.36
C PRO A 252 18.62 22.12 -3.43
N ALA A 253 19.62 21.64 -4.17
CA ALA A 253 19.95 20.23 -4.25
C ALA A 253 20.10 19.65 -2.83
N LYS A 254 19.39 18.57 -2.56
CA LYS A 254 19.43 17.92 -1.25
C LYS A 254 20.77 17.19 -1.08
N LYS A 255 21.36 17.25 0.11
CA LYS A 255 22.55 16.46 0.45
C LYS A 255 22.24 14.95 0.34
N PRO A 256 23.21 14.11 -0.07
CA PRO A 256 23.06 12.66 -0.04
C PRO A 256 22.62 12.16 1.34
N LEU A 257 21.76 11.15 1.34
CA LEU A 257 21.33 10.50 2.57
C LEU A 257 22.33 9.41 3.00
N GLY A 258 22.41 9.17 4.30
CA GLY A 258 23.12 8.01 4.82
C GLY A 258 22.45 6.69 4.39
N PRO A 259 23.15 5.55 4.51
CA PRO A 259 22.60 4.24 4.18
C PRO A 259 21.23 3.99 4.80
N TYR A 260 20.32 3.41 4.02
CA TYR A 260 18.97 2.98 4.45
C TYR A 260 18.02 4.10 4.92
N LYS A 261 18.42 5.38 4.80
CA LYS A 261 17.51 6.49 5.01
C LYS A 261 16.63 6.67 3.77
N ILE A 262 15.33 6.74 4.00
CA ILE A 262 14.35 6.83 2.91
C ILE A 262 14.15 8.29 2.55
N GLU A 263 14.42 8.60 1.29
CA GLU A 263 14.16 9.90 0.71
C GLU A 263 12.67 10.25 0.73
N GLY A 264 12.36 11.49 1.13
CA GLY A 264 10.98 11.98 1.11
C GLY A 264 10.48 12.31 -0.30
N PRO A 265 9.17 12.52 -0.43
CA PRO A 265 8.55 12.79 -1.72
C PRO A 265 9.07 14.07 -2.37
N TYR A 266 9.07 14.05 -3.71
CA TYR A 266 9.35 15.19 -4.56
C TYR A 266 8.07 15.81 -5.10
N ASP A 267 8.14 17.09 -5.45
CA ASP A 267 7.09 17.68 -6.28
C ASP A 267 7.16 17.05 -7.68
N LYS A 268 6.00 16.95 -8.31
CA LYS A 268 5.86 16.30 -9.62
C LYS A 268 6.70 17.02 -10.68
N CYS A 269 7.39 16.25 -11.52
CA CYS A 269 8.25 16.73 -12.62
C CYS A 269 9.43 17.61 -12.16
N LEU A 270 9.88 17.51 -10.91
CA LEU A 270 11.10 18.16 -10.43
C LEU A 270 12.26 17.17 -10.30
N ASP A 271 12.51 16.37 -11.35
CA ASP A 271 13.54 15.33 -11.35
C ASP A 271 14.95 15.90 -11.16
N HIS A 272 15.17 17.19 -11.48
CA HIS A 272 16.42 17.90 -11.19
C HIS A 272 16.69 18.12 -9.68
N ASN A 273 15.68 17.92 -8.81
CA ASN A 273 15.83 18.01 -7.36
C ASN A 273 16.21 16.67 -6.71
N LEU A 274 16.24 15.58 -7.49
CA LEU A 274 16.63 14.26 -7.02
C LEU A 274 18.04 14.29 -6.38
N ARG A 275 18.26 13.49 -5.33
CA ARG A 275 19.56 13.39 -4.67
C ARG A 275 20.51 12.56 -5.51
N GLY A 276 21.55 13.19 -6.07
CA GLY A 276 22.57 12.48 -6.85
C GLY A 276 22.40 12.72 -8.35
N ASP A 277 22.85 11.76 -9.14
CA ASP A 277 22.83 11.87 -10.61
C ASP A 277 21.55 11.25 -11.19
N HIS A 278 20.96 11.87 -12.23
CA HIS A 278 19.82 11.31 -12.97
C HIS A 278 20.07 9.85 -13.41
N ARG A 279 21.32 9.50 -13.71
CA ARG A 279 21.71 8.13 -14.07
C ARG A 279 21.45 7.12 -12.96
N GLU A 280 21.62 7.51 -11.70
CA GLU A 280 21.38 6.61 -10.56
C GLU A 280 19.90 6.23 -10.48
N TYR A 281 18.99 7.17 -10.72
CA TYR A 281 17.55 6.92 -10.65
C TYR A 281 17.02 6.15 -11.85
N TYR A 282 17.42 6.54 -13.07
CA TYR A 282 16.86 5.90 -14.27
C TYR A 282 17.54 4.56 -14.59
N LEU A 283 18.84 4.39 -14.32
CA LEU A 283 19.54 3.13 -14.67
C LEU A 283 19.25 1.98 -13.70
N LEU A 284 18.85 2.25 -12.46
CA LEU A 284 18.46 1.21 -11.49
C LEU A 284 17.16 0.49 -11.90
N LEU A 285 16.29 1.12 -12.69
CA LEU A 285 15.03 0.53 -13.17
C LEU A 285 15.16 -0.25 -14.48
N VAL A 286 16.21 0.00 -15.28
CA VAL A 286 16.38 -0.59 -16.63
C VAL A 286 17.61 -1.49 -16.77
N ARG A 287 18.44 -1.66 -15.74
CA ARG A 287 19.43 -2.73 -15.72
C ARG A 287 18.79 -4.06 -15.33
N THR A 288 18.18 -4.70 -16.33
CA THR A 288 17.91 -6.14 -16.37
C THR A 288 18.54 -6.73 -17.60
#